data_AF-A0A2P7MT93-F1
#
_entry.id   AF-A0A2P7MT93-F1
#
_cell.length_a   1.000
_cell.length_b   1.000
_cell.length_c   1.000
_cell.angle_alpha   90.00
_cell.angle_beta   90.00
_cell.angle_gamma   90.00
#
_symmetry.space_group_name_H-M   'P 1'
#
loop_
_entity.id
_entity.type
_entity.pdbx_description
1 polymer ?
#
loop_
_entity_poly.entity_id
_entity_poly.type
_entity_poly.pdbx_seq_one_letter_code
_entity_poly.pdbx_strand_id
1 'polypeptide(L)' 'MAKKIGSELLARAPVLLLLSGAGALSFGLAAAIPHDGLHPLALMAALLPLQLAALLYVFSRP' A
#
# COMPACT_ATOMS: atom_id res chain seq x y z
N MET A 1 23.35 -11.77 -14.95
CA MET A 1 22.40 -10.67 -14.67
C MET A 1 21.21 -11.11 -13.81
N ALA A 2 20.58 -12.27 -14.06
CA ALA A 2 19.44 -12.80 -13.28
C ALA A 2 19.67 -12.95 -11.76
N LYS A 3 20.88 -13.35 -11.33
CA LYS A 3 21.21 -13.57 -9.90
C LYS A 3 21.14 -12.29 -9.05
N LYS A 4 21.42 -11.12 -9.64
CA LYS A 4 21.37 -9.81 -8.95
C LYS A 4 19.92 -9.34 -8.75
N ILE A 5 19.07 -9.59 -9.74
CA ILE A 5 17.63 -9.23 -9.72
C ILE A 5 16.90 -10.00 -8.62
N GLY A 6 17.17 -11.30 -8.47
CA GLY A 6 16.55 -12.11 -7.40
C GLY A 6 16.92 -11.65 -5.98
N SER A 7 18.17 -11.19 -5.78
CA SER A 7 18.63 -10.67 -4.50
C SER A 7 18.00 -9.32 -4.14
N GLU A 8 17.84 -8.43 -5.13
CA GLU A 8 17.17 -7.13 -4.91
C GLU A 8 15.66 -7.30 -4.69
N LEU A 9 15.05 -8.29 -5.34
CA LEU A 9 13.65 -8.63 -5.11
C LEU A 9 13.42 -9.15 -3.69
N LEU A 10 14.29 -10.05 -3.21
CA LEU A 10 14.24 -10.56 -1.83
C LEU A 10 14.46 -9.46 -0.79
N ALA A 11 15.36 -8.51 -1.06
CA ALA A 11 15.58 -7.35 -0.18
C ALA A 11 14.35 -6.41 -0.13
N ARG A 12 13.58 -6.32 -1.22
CA ARG A 12 12.37 -5.49 -1.32
C ARG A 12 11.09 -6.23 -0.96
N ALA A 13 11.12 -7.56 -0.88
CA ALA A 13 9.98 -8.42 -0.57
C ALA A 13 9.17 -7.97 0.65
N PRO A 14 9.78 -7.64 1.82
CA PRO A 14 8.99 -7.20 2.97
C PRO A 14 8.22 -5.91 2.70
N VAL A 15 8.80 -4.97 1.96
CA VAL A 15 8.12 -3.71 1.64
C VAL A 15 7.05 -3.90 0.57
N LEU A 16 7.29 -4.77 -0.41
CA LEU A 16 6.28 -5.13 -1.42
C LEU A 16 5.09 -5.85 -0.79
N LEU A 17 5.33 -6.73 0.19
CA LEU A 17 4.27 -7.37 0.97
C LEU A 17 3.46 -6.33 1.76
N LEU A 18 4.14 -5.37 2.39
CA LEU A 18 3.51 -4.31 3.15
C LEU A 18 2.66 -3.39 2.26
N LEU A 19 3.16 -3.01 1.07
CA LEU A 19 2.40 -2.25 0.07
C LEU A 19 1.18 -3.03 -0.45
N SER A 20 1.35 -4.33 -0.73
CA SER A 20 0.26 -5.17 -1.22
C SER A 20 -0.84 -5.33 -0.15
N GLY A 21 -0.45 -5.57 1.11
CA GLY A 21 -1.38 -5.66 2.22
C GLY A 21 -2.10 -4.35 2.51
N ALA A 22 -1.37 -3.23 2.51
CA ALA A 22 -1.96 -1.90 2.69
C ALA A 22 -2.91 -1.52 1.56
N GLY A 23 -2.61 -1.93 0.32
CA GLY A 23 -3.50 -1.81 -0.83
C GLY A 23 -4.79 -2.59 -0.61
N ALA A 24 -4.71 -3.88 -0.28
CA ALA A 24 -5.88 -4.72 -0.01
C ALA A 24 -6.77 -4.15 1.12
N LEU A 25 -6.16 -3.67 2.20
CA LEU A 25 -6.89 -3.00 3.29
C LEU A 25 -7.56 -1.70 2.83
N SER A 26 -6.89 -0.90 2.01
CA SER A 26 -7.44 0.35 1.50
C SER A 26 -8.64 0.12 0.58
N PHE A 27 -8.58 -0.90 -0.27
CA PHE A 27 -9.72 -1.31 -1.10
C PHE A 27 -10.86 -1.90 -0.27
N GLY A 28 -10.57 -2.70 0.75
CA GLY A 28 -11.58 -3.21 1.68
C GLY A 28 -12.31 -2.09 2.41
N LEU A 29 -11.57 -1.10 2.91
CA LEU A 29 -12.14 0.10 3.54
C LEU A 29 -12.97 0.92 2.56
N ALA A 30 -12.49 1.10 1.32
CA ALA A 30 -13.24 1.82 0.29
C ALA A 30 -14.55 1.11 -0.08
N ALA A 31 -14.54 -0.23 -0.16
CA ALA A 31 -15.74 -1.02 -0.43
C ALA A 31 -16.76 -1.01 0.72
N ALA A 32 -16.32 -0.73 1.94
CA ALA A 32 -17.20 -0.60 3.11
C ALA A 32 -17.86 0.78 3.23
N ILE A 33 -17.53 1.75 2.37
CA ILE A 33 -18.13 3.09 2.40
C ILE A 33 -19.56 3.02 1.84
N PRO A 34 -20.57 3.48 2.60
CA PRO A 34 -21.95 3.55 2.11
C PRO A 34 -22.05 4.42 0.85
N HIS A 35 -22.72 3.91 -0.18
CA HIS A 35 -22.89 4.62 -1.46
C HIS A 35 -23.81 5.84 -1.38
N ASP A 36 -24.63 5.93 -0.32
CA ASP A 36 -25.61 7.01 -0.11
C ASP A 36 -24.96 8.38 0.18
N GLY A 37 -23.64 8.40 0.39
CA GLY A 37 -22.86 9.63 0.38
C GLY A 37 -21.40 9.28 0.14
N LEU A 38 -20.96 9.35 -1.12
CA LEU A 38 -19.54 9.31 -1.48
C LEU A 38 -18.85 10.56 -0.89
N HIS A 39 -18.58 10.51 0.40
CA HIS A 39 -17.95 11.60 1.12
C HIS A 39 -16.46 11.59 0.73
N PRO A 40 -15.94 12.62 0.04
CA PRO A 40 -14.57 12.61 -0.47
C PRO A 40 -13.51 12.36 0.61
N LEU A 41 -13.78 12.82 1.85
CA LEU A 41 -12.94 12.54 3.01
C LEU A 41 -12.94 11.06 3.42
N ALA A 42 -14.05 10.34 3.26
CA ALA A 42 -14.10 8.91 3.56
C ALA A 42 -13.26 8.11 2.55
N LEU A 43 -13.28 8.50 1.27
CA LEU A 43 -12.43 7.90 0.23
C LEU A 43 -10.95 8.19 0.49
N MET A 44 -10.61 9.43 0.90
CA MET A 44 -9.24 9.77 1.29
C MET A 44 -8.79 8.98 2.52
N ALA A 45 -9.66 8.80 3.51
CA ALA A 45 -9.37 8.00 4.71
C ALA A 45 -9.24 6.50 4.41
N ALA A 46 -9.96 5.98 3.41
CA ALA A 46 -9.78 4.61 2.97
C ALA A 46 -8.40 4.37 2.32
N LEU A 47 -7.80 5.40 1.71
CA LEU A 47 -6.48 5.31 1.08
C LEU A 47 -5.30 5.54 2.05
N LEU A 48 -5.58 5.97 3.28
CA LEU A 48 -4.57 6.28 4.31
C LEU A 48 -3.60 5.12 4.61
N PRO A 49 -4.04 3.86 4.72
CA PRO A 49 -3.14 2.73 4.92
C PRO A 49 -2.10 2.60 3.79
N LEU A 50 -2.53 2.75 2.54
CA LEU A 50 -1.65 2.72 1.37
C LEU A 50 -0.70 3.92 1.35
N GLN A 51 -1.16 5.11 1.72
CA GLN A 51 -0.33 6.31 1.82
C GLN A 51 0.79 6.14 2.85
N LEU A 52 0.49 5.59 4.04
CA LEU A 52 1.48 5.30 5.07
C LEU A 52 2.48 4.24 4.60
N ALA A 53 2.01 3.16 3.96
CA ALA A 53 2.87 2.14 3.37
C ALA A 53 3.82 2.71 2.31
N ALA A 54 3.34 3.62 1.46
CA ALA A 54 4.15 4.31 0.46
C ALA A 54 5.22 5.21 1.10
N LEU A 55 4.89 5.93 2.16
CA LEU A 55 5.85 6.73 2.93
C LEU A 55 6.93 5.84 3.55
N LEU A 56 6.54 4.74 4.21
CA LEU A 56 7.49 3.78 4.76
C LEU A 56 8.40 3.21 3.68
N TYR A 57 7.88 2.91 2.49
CA TYR A 57 8.70 2.49 1.36
C TYR A 57 9.70 3.56 0.91
N VAL A 58 9.29 4.83 0.85
CA VAL A 58 10.19 5.94 0.48
C VAL A 58 11.31 6.09 1.52
N PHE A 59 10.98 6.09 2.82
CA PHE A 59 11.96 6.27 3.90
C PHE A 59 12.81 5.02 4.19
N SER A 60 12.38 3.84 3.75
CA SER A 60 13.15 2.60 3.91
C SER A 60 14.13 2.33 2.75
N ARG A 61 14.21 3.24 1.77
CA ARG A 61 15.24 3.17 0.72
C ARG A 61 16.59 3.65 1.29
N PRO A 62 17.67 2.87 1.12
CA PRO A 62 19.02 3.30 1.50
C PRO A 62 19.55 4.41 0.59
#